data_AF-A0A2E9GSS2-F1
#
_entry.id   AF-A0A2E9GSS2-F1
#
_cell.length_a   1.000
_cell.length_b   1.000
_cell.length_c   1.000
_cell.angle_alpha   90.00
_cell.angle_beta   90.00
_cell.angle_gamma   90.00
#
_symmetry.space_group_name_H-M   'P 1'
#
loop_
_entity.id
_entity.type
_entity.pdbx_description
1 polymer ?
#
loop_
_entity_poly.entity_id
_entity_poly.type
_entity_poly.pdbx_seq_one_letter_code
_entity_poly.pdbx_strand_id
1 'polypeptide(L)'
;MTEGFANLFMRYGPNTDNGSILVMIESQANYVLQKIERISWNDLVWIGFRPEPLESYDEEIQQAIENVEVWQASRVATQWPHAMSKFEQHTLESDAEVYETAPR
;
A
#
# COMPACT_ATOMS: atom_id res chain seq x y z
N MET A 1 -4.28 -1.20 -1.37
CA MET A 1 -5.59 -1.71 -1.85
C MET A 1 -5.73 -3.15 -1.35
N THR A 2 -6.77 -3.88 -1.73
CA THR A 2 -6.91 -5.32 -1.42
C THR A 2 -7.26 -6.08 -2.70
N GLU A 3 -6.85 -7.35 -2.77
CA GLU A 3 -7.18 -8.26 -3.87
C GLU A 3 -8.70 -8.37 -4.05
N GLY A 4 -9.16 -8.51 -5.29
CA GLY A 4 -10.59 -8.70 -5.63
C GLY A 4 -11.43 -7.43 -5.69
N PHE A 5 -10.86 -6.27 -5.36
CA PHE A 5 -11.55 -4.97 -5.39
C PHE A 5 -10.86 -3.97 -6.31
N ALA A 6 -11.14 -4.07 -7.61
CA ALA A 6 -10.61 -3.14 -8.61
C ALA A 6 -11.05 -1.69 -8.33
N ASN A 7 -10.16 -0.73 -8.56
CA ASN A 7 -10.35 0.70 -8.31
C ASN A 7 -10.66 1.09 -6.84
N LEU A 8 -10.49 0.19 -5.87
CA LEU A 8 -10.70 0.50 -4.45
C LEU A 8 -9.38 0.91 -3.76
N PHE A 9 -9.31 2.17 -3.33
CA PHE A 9 -8.19 2.71 -2.57
C PHE A 9 -8.58 2.92 -1.10
N MET A 10 -7.95 2.18 -0.19
CA MET A 10 -8.18 2.32 1.25
C MET A 10 -7.23 3.36 1.85
N ARG A 11 -7.78 4.24 2.69
CA ARG A 11 -7.07 5.29 3.41
C ARG A 11 -6.94 4.87 4.87
N TYR A 12 -5.74 5.07 5.44
CA TYR A 12 -5.45 4.71 6.83
C TYR A 12 -5.96 3.31 7.20
N GLY A 13 -5.61 2.34 6.33
CA GLY A 13 -6.00 0.94 6.47
C GLY A 13 -5.01 0.12 7.32
N PRO A 14 -5.10 -1.21 7.24
CA PRO A 14 -4.09 -2.11 7.81
C PRO A 14 -2.67 -1.70 7.43
N ASN A 15 -1.70 -1.94 8.32
CA ASN A 15 -0.27 -1.66 8.12
C ASN A 15 0.08 -0.18 7.86
N THR A 16 -0.68 0.78 8.42
CA THR A 16 -0.45 2.22 8.19
C THR A 16 -0.42 3.05 9.46
N ASP A 17 -0.45 2.42 10.65
CA ASP A 17 -0.36 3.15 11.91
C ASP A 17 1.11 3.28 12.34
N ASN A 18 1.68 4.48 12.18
CA ASN A 18 2.97 4.88 12.75
C ASN A 18 3.14 6.42 12.67
N GLY A 19 3.64 7.06 13.73
CA GLY A 19 4.01 8.48 13.70
C GLY A 19 2.86 9.45 13.41
N SER A 20 3.05 10.35 12.44
CA SER A 20 2.08 11.39 12.10
C SER A 20 1.06 10.90 11.07
N ILE A 21 -0.20 10.76 11.51
CA ILE A 21 -1.32 10.39 10.64
C ILE A 21 -1.48 11.33 9.44
N LEU A 22 -1.20 12.64 9.61
CA LEU A 22 -1.33 13.63 8.54
C LEU A 22 -0.34 13.34 7.41
N VAL A 23 0.91 13.03 7.76
CA VAL A 23 1.96 12.70 6.78
C VAL A 23 1.57 11.46 5.99
N MET A 24 1.13 10.40 6.68
CA MET A 24 0.74 9.16 6.00
C MET A 24 -0.48 9.35 5.08
N ILE A 25 -1.44 10.16 5.50
CA ILE A 25 -2.60 10.57 4.69
C ILE A 25 -2.16 11.41 3.49
N GLU A 26 -1.17 12.28 3.59
CA GLU A 26 -0.67 13.04 2.44
C GLU A 26 0.04 12.14 1.43
N SER A 27 0.95 11.26 1.88
CA SER A 27 1.64 10.29 1.03
C SER A 27 0.67 9.36 0.30
N GLN A 28 -0.33 8.83 1.02
CA GLN A 28 -1.37 8.01 0.42
C GLN A 28 -2.20 8.81 -0.61
N ALA A 29 -2.40 10.11 -0.42
CA ALA A 29 -3.24 10.90 -1.32
C ALA A 29 -2.52 11.08 -2.66
N ASN A 30 -1.23 11.41 -2.57
CA ASN A 30 -0.35 11.47 -3.72
C ASN A 30 -0.29 10.13 -4.48
N TYR A 31 -0.17 9.02 -3.76
CA TYR A 31 -0.18 7.68 -4.36
C TYR A 31 -1.47 7.40 -5.15
N VAL A 32 -2.64 7.68 -4.56
CA VAL A 32 -3.93 7.48 -5.25
C VAL A 32 -4.02 8.35 -6.50
N LEU A 33 -3.59 9.62 -6.43
CA LEU A 33 -3.60 10.52 -7.58
C LEU A 33 -2.75 9.97 -8.74
N GLN A 34 -1.53 9.49 -8.47
CA GLN A 34 -0.68 8.88 -9.49
C GLN A 34 -1.37 7.69 -10.19
N LYS A 35 -2.15 6.89 -9.45
CA LYS A 35 -2.88 5.76 -10.05
C LYS A 35 -4.08 6.21 -10.88
N ILE A 36 -4.81 7.23 -10.44
CA ILE A 36 -5.90 7.84 -11.20
C ILE A 36 -5.35 8.45 -12.51
N GLU A 37 -4.22 9.15 -12.44
CA GLU A 37 -3.53 9.68 -13.61
C GLU A 37 -3.11 8.57 -14.57
N ARG A 38 -2.56 7.46 -14.06
CA ARG A 38 -2.22 6.27 -14.86
C ARG A 38 -3.44 5.69 -15.57
N ILE A 39 -4.58 5.57 -14.88
CA ILE A 39 -5.84 5.09 -15.47
C ILE A 39 -6.24 6.02 -16.63
N SER A 40 -6.18 7.34 -16.40
CA SER A 40 -6.57 8.33 -17.39
C SER A 40 -5.63 8.39 -18.60
N TRP A 41 -4.31 8.34 -18.39
CA TRP A 41 -3.33 8.48 -19.47
C TRP A 41 -3.19 7.24 -20.35
N ASN A 42 -3.45 6.06 -19.79
CA ASN A 42 -3.34 4.79 -20.51
C ASN A 42 -4.71 4.25 -20.99
N ASP A 43 -5.77 5.04 -20.87
CA ASP A 43 -7.15 4.67 -21.23
C ASP A 43 -7.58 3.30 -20.66
N LEU A 44 -7.41 3.14 -19.34
CA LEU A 44 -7.75 1.92 -18.62
C LEU A 44 -9.16 2.00 -18.04
N VAL A 45 -9.88 0.88 -17.98
CA VAL A 45 -11.19 0.78 -17.31
C VAL A 45 -11.02 0.53 -15.81
N TRP A 46 -9.99 -0.23 -15.44
CA TRP A 46 -9.70 -0.55 -14.06
C TRP A 46 -8.23 -0.91 -13.85
N ILE A 47 -7.80 -0.76 -12.60
CA ILE A 47 -6.58 -1.37 -12.06
C ILE A 47 -6.93 -2.16 -10.78
N GLY A 48 -6.24 -3.27 -10.57
CA GLY A 48 -6.39 -4.13 -9.40
C GLY A 48 -5.03 -4.74 -9.04
N PHE A 49 -4.83 -5.11 -7.79
CA PHE A 49 -3.56 -5.75 -7.39
C PHE A 49 -3.50 -7.18 -7.88
N ARG A 50 -2.30 -7.61 -8.28
CA ARG A 50 -1.96 -9.03 -8.40
C ARG A 50 -1.91 -9.66 -7.00
N PRO A 51 -2.26 -10.95 -6.84
CA PRO A 51 -2.19 -11.62 -5.55
C PRO A 51 -0.76 -11.72 -4.99
N GLU A 52 0.21 -12.05 -5.84
CA GLU A 52 1.58 -12.40 -5.40
C GLU A 52 2.32 -11.22 -4.72
N PRO A 53 2.28 -9.97 -5.25
CA PRO A 53 2.86 -8.82 -4.56
C PRO A 53 2.19 -8.49 -3.22
N LEU A 54 0.89 -8.78 -3.08
CA LEU A 54 0.15 -8.49 -1.85
C LEU A 54 0.57 -9.45 -0.72
N GLU A 55 0.71 -10.74 -1.04
CA GLU A 55 1.20 -11.76 -0.11
C GLU A 55 2.63 -11.47 0.33
N SER A 56 3.54 -11.20 -0.63
CA SER A 56 4.93 -10.88 -0.32
C SER A 56 5.06 -9.62 0.54
N TYR A 57 4.23 -8.61 0.31
CA TYR A 57 4.22 -7.39 1.12
C TYR A 57 3.75 -7.67 2.55
N ASP A 58 2.69 -8.45 2.73
CA ASP A 58 2.20 -8.78 4.07
C ASP A 58 3.25 -9.60 4.86
N GLU A 59 3.91 -10.55 4.20
CA GLU A 59 5.01 -11.33 4.81
C GLU A 59 6.18 -10.42 5.25
N GLU A 60 6.63 -9.47 4.41
CA GLU A 60 7.69 -8.52 4.79
C GLU A 60 7.29 -7.72 6.03
N ILE A 61 6.05 -7.21 6.07
CA ILE A 61 5.56 -6.40 7.17
C ILE A 61 5.44 -7.23 8.45
N GLN A 62 4.92 -8.46 8.40
CA GLN A 62 4.85 -9.31 9.58
C GLN A 62 6.24 -9.67 10.11
N GLN A 63 7.21 -10.01 9.24
CA GLN A 63 8.59 -10.26 9.65
C GLN A 63 9.24 -9.03 10.29
N ALA A 64 8.96 -7.84 9.78
CA ALA A 64 9.45 -6.60 10.37
C ALA A 64 8.81 -6.33 11.75
N ILE A 65 7.52 -6.62 11.91
CA ILE A 65 6.79 -6.51 13.19
C ILE A 65 7.35 -7.48 14.24
N GLU A 66 7.73 -8.71 13.86
CA GLU A 66 8.35 -9.69 14.76
C GLU A 66 9.64 -9.16 15.41
N ASN A 67 10.34 -8.22 14.76
CA ASN A 67 11.54 -7.60 15.30
C ASN A 67 11.24 -6.42 16.25
N VAL A 68 9.97 -6.07 16.47
CA VAL A 68 9.55 -5.02 17.39
C VAL A 68 9.01 -5.63 18.68
N GLU A 69 9.84 -5.61 19.73
CA GLU A 69 9.60 -6.31 21.01
C GLU A 69 8.22 -6.05 21.64
N VAL A 70 7.70 -4.81 21.53
CA VAL A 70 6.39 -4.42 22.09
C VAL A 70 5.18 -4.97 21.30
N TRP A 71 5.40 -5.54 20.11
CA TRP A 71 4.35 -6.04 19.22
C TRP A 71 4.35 -7.56 19.02
N GLN A 72 5.23 -8.29 19.73
CA GLN A 72 5.44 -9.75 19.58
C GLN A 72 4.32 -10.65 20.17
N ALA A 73 3.10 -10.13 20.39
CA ALA A 73 2.04 -10.89 21.06
C ALA A 73 1.11 -11.67 20.11
N SER A 74 0.97 -11.24 18.85
CA SER A 74 0.09 -11.83 17.84
C SER A 74 0.30 -11.17 16.46
N ARG A 75 -0.28 -11.71 15.38
CA ARG A 75 -0.29 -11.04 14.06
C ARG A 75 -0.89 -9.63 14.20
N VAL A 76 -0.09 -8.61 13.92
CA VAL A 76 -0.51 -7.21 14.06
C VAL A 76 -0.94 -6.71 12.68
N ALA A 77 -2.22 -6.32 12.59
CA ALA A 77 -2.81 -5.89 11.32
C ALA A 77 -2.71 -4.37 11.08
N THR A 78 -2.41 -3.57 12.10
CA THR A 78 -2.55 -2.10 11.99
C THR A 78 -1.21 -1.36 11.87
N GLN A 79 -0.14 -1.88 12.47
CA GLN A 79 1.11 -1.14 12.68
C GLN A 79 2.01 -1.14 11.45
N TRP A 80 2.70 -0.02 11.23
CA TRP A 80 3.77 0.09 10.23
C TRP A 80 5.15 0.03 10.93
N PRO A 81 5.95 -1.03 10.71
CA PRO A 81 7.16 -1.29 11.50
C PRO A 81 8.40 -0.50 11.09
N HIS A 82 8.33 0.32 10.03
CA HIS A 82 9.48 1.07 9.51
C HIS A 82 9.34 2.58 9.74
N ALA A 83 10.39 3.34 9.44
CA ALA A 83 10.32 4.80 9.47
C ALA A 83 9.27 5.35 8.48
N MET A 84 8.68 6.51 8.80
CA MET A 84 7.73 7.18 7.91
C MET A 84 8.34 7.54 6.55
N SER A 85 9.63 7.85 6.48
CA SER A 85 10.33 8.11 5.22
C SER A 85 10.35 6.88 4.30
N LYS A 86 10.41 5.67 4.84
CA LYS A 86 10.29 4.43 4.05
C LYS A 86 8.87 4.32 3.47
N PHE A 87 7.84 4.68 4.26
CA PHE A 87 6.46 4.71 3.77
C PHE A 87 6.29 5.70 2.61
N GLU A 88 6.79 6.93 2.77
CA GLU A 88 6.79 7.93 1.70
C GLU A 88 7.49 7.42 0.43
N GLN A 89 8.67 6.83 0.57
CA GLN A 89 9.41 6.28 -0.57
C GLN A 89 8.61 5.20 -1.31
N HIS A 90 8.04 4.23 -0.61
CA HIS A 90 7.18 3.20 -1.23
C HIS A 90 6.00 3.80 -2.00
N THR A 91 5.44 4.93 -1.54
CA THR A 91 4.34 5.62 -2.22
C THR A 91 4.76 6.48 -3.42
N LEU A 92 6.06 6.70 -3.61
CA LEU A 92 6.63 7.49 -4.71
C LEU A 92 7.24 6.62 -5.81
N GLU A 93 7.61 5.39 -5.49
CA GLU A 93 8.16 4.45 -6.47
C GLU A 93 7.11 4.00 -7.49
N SER A 94 7.54 3.82 -8.73
CA SER A 94 6.71 3.20 -9.76
C SER A 94 6.53 1.73 -9.43
N ASP A 95 5.28 1.29 -9.36
CA ASP A 95 4.83 -0.06 -9.01
C ASP A 95 3.95 -0.64 -10.12
N ALA A 96 4.16 -0.22 -11.37
CA ALA A 96 3.22 -0.48 -12.45
C ALA A 96 2.93 -1.97 -12.67
N GLU A 97 3.93 -2.80 -12.39
CA GLU A 97 3.97 -4.26 -12.48
C GLU A 97 3.14 -4.99 -11.43
N VAL A 98 2.90 -4.38 -10.26
CA VAL A 98 2.10 -5.01 -9.18
C VAL A 98 0.60 -4.99 -9.48
N TYR A 99 0.20 -4.31 -10.55
CA TYR A 99 -1.17 -4.17 -10.98
C TYR A 99 -1.53 -5.06 -12.17
N GLU A 100 -2.74 -5.59 -12.12
CA GLU A 100 -3.52 -6.04 -13.27
C GLU A 100 -4.38 -4.87 -13.78
N THR A 101 -4.57 -4.81 -15.09
CA THR A 101 -5.31 -3.73 -15.75
C THR A 101 -6.14 -4.28 -16.92
N ALA A 102 -7.14 -3.51 -17.35
CA ALA A 102 -7.81 -3.74 -18.63
C ALA A 102 -7.94 -2.44 -19.43
N PRO A 103 -7.67 -2.47 -20.75
CA PRO A 103 -7.89 -1.32 -21.62
C PRO A 103 -9.38 -1.05 -21.82
N ARG A 104 -9.70 0.18 -22.22
CA ARG A 104 -11.05 0.62 -22.58
C ARG A 104 -11.54 0.07 -23.92
#